data_AF-A0A3R6ZHF2-F1
#
_entry.id   AF-A0A3R6ZHF2-F1
#
_cell.length_a   1.000
_cell.length_b   1.000
_cell.length_c   1.000
_cell.angle_alpha   90.00
_cell.angle_beta   90.00
_cell.angle_gamma   90.00
#
_symmetry.space_group_name_H-M   'P 1'
#
loop_
_entity.id
_entity.type
_entity.pdbx_description
1 polymer ?
#
loop_
_entity_poly.entity_id
_entity_poly.type
_entity_poly.pdbx_seq_one_letter_code
_entity_poly.pdbx_strand_id
1 'polypeptide(L)'
;MLTPMAGLDLVSLEQVYPIVIGANLGTTATALLASWVSGKSDAVAIALVHFWFNVWGIFLFYPIPITRYPILQWARRFAFYSARWPPVAVWFLVLLFVVVPGTFLGLTFLFQGESVAIVFGVVTAVVLVAAVLGFYWWYFKKGGRAKWHAFLEAKGDAYHAREAAKNGAANDHV
;
A
#
# COMPACT_ATOMS: atom_id res chain seq x y z
N MET A 1 -13.92 3.91 -9.13
CA MET A 1 -14.45 4.84 -10.16
C MET A 1 -13.36 5.61 -10.91
N LEU A 2 -12.19 5.88 -10.32
CA LEU A 2 -11.05 6.48 -11.06
C LEU A 2 -10.24 5.48 -11.90
N THR A 3 -10.32 4.18 -11.58
CA THR A 3 -9.55 3.10 -12.22
C THR A 3 -9.75 3.01 -13.75
N PRO A 4 -10.97 3.13 -14.30
CA PRO A 4 -11.18 3.13 -15.75
C PRO A 4 -10.61 4.38 -16.43
N MET A 5 -10.73 5.56 -15.82
CA MET A 5 -10.22 6.82 -16.41
C MET A 5 -8.69 6.91 -16.35
N ALA A 6 -8.08 6.38 -15.28
CA ALA A 6 -6.64 6.22 -15.20
C ALA A 6 -6.12 5.19 -16.21
N GLY A 7 -6.91 4.14 -16.51
CA GLY A 7 -6.59 3.16 -17.56
C GLY A 7 -6.73 3.70 -18.99
N LEU A 8 -7.43 4.83 -19.17
CA LEU A 8 -7.58 5.56 -20.43
C LEU A 8 -6.58 6.72 -20.56
N ASP A 9 -5.60 6.84 -19.65
CA ASP A 9 -4.64 7.96 -19.55
C ASP A 9 -5.29 9.36 -19.44
N LEU A 10 -6.57 9.42 -19.09
CA LEU A 10 -7.32 10.69 -18.98
C LEU A 10 -6.97 11.48 -17.71
N VAL A 11 -6.37 10.83 -16.70
CA VAL A 11 -6.01 11.44 -15.43
C VAL A 11 -4.59 11.03 -15.04
N SER A 12 -3.69 12.00 -14.94
CA SER A 12 -2.31 11.75 -14.51
C SER A 12 -2.22 11.50 -12.99
N LEU A 13 -1.18 10.81 -12.54
CA LEU A 13 -0.95 10.54 -11.12
C LEU A 13 -0.91 11.83 -10.27
N GLU A 14 -0.43 12.93 -10.85
CA GLU A 14 -0.38 14.25 -10.24
C GLU A 14 -1.78 14.82 -9.98
N GLN A 15 -2.74 14.53 -10.86
CA GLN A 15 -4.14 14.92 -10.72
C GLN A 15 -4.90 14.00 -9.76
N VAL A 16 -4.53 12.71 -9.69
CA VAL A 16 -5.13 11.75 -8.74
C VAL A 16 -4.79 12.10 -7.29
N TYR A 17 -3.60 12.66 -7.03
CA TYR A 17 -3.15 12.97 -5.67
C TYR A 17 -4.11 13.87 -4.85
N PRO A 18 -4.51 15.07 -5.32
CA PRO A 18 -5.50 15.89 -4.60
C PRO A 18 -6.88 15.23 -4.50
N ILE A 19 -7.27 14.42 -5.48
CA ILE A 19 -8.57 13.71 -5.45
C ILE A 19 -8.59 12.67 -4.32
N VAL A 20 -7.51 11.90 -4.16
CA VAL A 20 -7.39 10.90 -3.08
C VAL A 20 -7.35 11.57 -1.71
N ILE A 21 -6.63 12.68 -1.57
CA ILE A 21 -6.59 13.46 -0.32
C ILE A 21 -8.00 14.00 0.02
N GLY A 22 -8.70 14.56 -0.96
CA GLY A 22 -10.07 15.05 -0.78
C GLY A 22 -11.04 13.94 -0.40
N ALA A 23 -10.91 12.75 -1.01
CA ALA A 23 -11.72 11.59 -0.66
C ALA A 23 -11.50 11.15 0.80
N ASN A 24 -10.25 11.12 1.27
CA ASN A 24 -9.94 10.79 2.67
C ASN A 24 -10.57 11.81 3.65
N LEU A 25 -10.42 13.11 3.37
CA LEU A 25 -11.08 14.16 4.15
C LEU A 25 -12.61 14.00 4.15
N GLY A 26 -13.21 13.70 2.99
CA GLY A 26 -14.64 13.46 2.84
C GLY A 26 -15.15 12.34 3.73
N THR A 27 -14.45 11.19 3.81
CA THR A 27 -14.88 10.08 4.69
C THR A 27 -14.90 10.48 6.16
N THR A 28 -13.94 11.28 6.63
CA THR A 28 -13.94 11.78 8.01
C THR A 28 -15.01 12.82 8.27
N ALA A 29 -15.35 13.66 7.27
CA ALA A 29 -16.47 14.59 7.37
C ALA A 29 -17.81 13.86 7.46
N THR A 30 -18.01 12.81 6.66
CA THR A 30 -19.21 11.96 6.76
C THR A 30 -19.28 11.23 8.09
N ALA A 31 -18.17 10.70 8.60
CA ALA A 31 -18.11 10.08 9.92
C ALA A 31 -18.46 11.07 11.05
N LEU A 32 -18.01 12.32 10.93
CA LEU A 32 -18.36 13.40 11.86
C LEU A 32 -19.86 13.67 11.84
N LEU A 33 -20.47 13.86 10.65
CA LEU A 33 -21.92 14.05 10.53
C LEU A 33 -22.71 12.86 11.10
N ALA A 34 -22.28 11.63 10.80
CA ALA A 34 -22.91 10.42 11.33
C ALA A 34 -22.81 10.34 12.86
N SER A 35 -21.65 10.69 13.42
CA SER A 35 -21.45 10.73 14.88
C SER A 35 -22.32 11.80 15.55
N TRP A 36 -22.52 12.94 14.88
CA TRP A 36 -23.36 14.03 15.36
C TRP A 36 -24.84 13.61 15.44
N VAL A 37 -25.34 12.94 14.39
CA VAL A 37 -26.70 12.39 14.37
C VAL A 37 -26.88 11.31 15.44
N SER A 38 -25.83 10.56 15.78
CA SER A 38 -25.90 9.52 16.81
C SER A 38 -26.07 10.06 18.24
N GLY A 39 -25.81 11.35 18.47
CA GLY A 39 -25.97 12.01 19.78
C GLY A 39 -24.99 11.56 20.88
N LYS A 40 -24.06 10.65 20.58
CA LYS A 40 -23.05 10.15 21.53
C LYS A 40 -21.86 11.11 21.60
N SER A 41 -21.68 11.78 22.74
CA SER A 41 -20.57 12.71 22.98
C SER A 41 -19.21 12.13 22.64
N ASP A 42 -18.98 10.87 23.02
CA ASP A 42 -17.69 10.19 22.83
C ASP A 42 -17.42 9.92 21.35
N ALA A 43 -18.45 9.53 20.59
CA ALA A 43 -18.34 9.29 19.16
C ALA A 43 -18.03 10.59 18.40
N VAL A 44 -18.66 11.70 18.80
CA VAL A 44 -18.41 13.03 18.22
C VAL A 44 -17.00 13.50 18.54
N ALA A 45 -16.52 13.31 19.77
CA ALA A 45 -15.16 13.68 20.16
C ALA A 45 -14.11 12.91 19.31
N ILE A 46 -14.28 11.60 19.16
CA ILE A 46 -13.37 10.76 18.35
C ILE A 46 -13.41 11.17 16.86
N ALA A 47 -14.60 11.44 16.32
CA ALA A 47 -14.75 11.86 14.93
C ALA A 47 -14.16 13.25 14.68
N LEU A 48 -14.29 14.18 15.63
CA LEU A 48 -13.65 15.50 15.58
C LEU A 48 -12.13 15.39 15.59
N VAL A 49 -11.56 14.57 16.47
CA VAL A 49 -10.11 14.33 16.49
C VAL A 49 -9.63 13.77 15.15
N HIS A 50 -10.34 12.79 14.58
CA HIS A 50 -10.01 12.24 13.27
C HIS A 50 -10.11 13.26 12.14
N PHE A 51 -11.16 14.07 12.13
CA PHE A 51 -11.36 15.11 11.13
C PHE A 51 -10.25 16.16 11.20
N TRP A 52 -9.99 16.70 12.39
CA TRP A 52 -8.95 17.71 12.58
C TRP A 52 -7.55 17.18 12.31
N PHE A 53 -7.24 15.94 12.70
CA PHE A 53 -5.96 15.31 12.38
C PHE A 53 -5.74 15.24 10.85
N ASN A 54 -6.77 14.85 10.09
CA ASN A 54 -6.68 14.81 8.63
C ASN A 54 -6.56 16.22 8.02
N VAL A 55 -7.32 17.20 8.51
CA VAL A 55 -7.23 18.59 8.05
C VAL A 55 -5.83 19.17 8.27
N TRP A 56 -5.31 19.07 9.50
CA TRP A 56 -3.97 19.56 9.83
C TRP A 56 -2.87 18.79 9.09
N GLY A 57 -3.03 17.47 8.92
CA GLY A 57 -2.13 16.66 8.11
C GLY A 57 -2.08 17.15 6.65
N ILE A 58 -3.22 17.49 6.06
CA ILE A 58 -3.26 18.05 4.70
C ILE A 58 -2.58 19.42 4.69
N PHE A 59 -2.89 20.33 5.61
CA PHE A 59 -2.25 21.64 5.66
C PHE A 59 -0.74 21.59 5.91
N LEU A 60 -0.24 20.56 6.61
CA LEU A 60 1.19 20.40 6.85
C LEU A 60 1.89 19.74 5.66
N PHE A 61 1.35 18.64 5.13
CA PHE A 61 2.04 17.80 4.14
C PHE A 61 1.66 18.10 2.70
N TYR A 62 0.48 18.68 2.44
CA TYR A 62 0.10 19.07 1.09
C TYR A 62 0.96 20.23 0.59
N PRO A 63 1.05 21.42 1.20
CA PRO A 63 1.74 22.56 0.58
C PRO A 63 3.24 22.36 0.40
N ILE A 64 3.86 21.42 1.13
CA ILE A 64 5.29 21.14 1.03
C ILE A 64 5.54 20.23 -0.19
N PRO A 65 6.18 20.70 -1.28
CA PRO A 65 6.39 19.89 -2.49
C PRO A 65 7.37 18.73 -2.28
N ILE A 66 8.27 18.86 -1.29
CA ILE A 66 9.32 17.88 -0.97
C ILE A 66 8.73 16.54 -0.53
N THR A 67 7.59 16.55 0.16
CA THR A 67 6.92 15.33 0.64
C THR A 67 6.12 14.64 -0.46
N ARG A 68 5.66 15.38 -1.47
CA ARG A 68 4.88 14.84 -2.60
C ARG A 68 5.72 14.03 -3.57
N TYR A 69 6.92 14.53 -3.90
CA TYR A 69 7.79 13.92 -4.92
C TYR A 69 8.13 12.44 -4.66
N PRO A 70 8.59 12.01 -3.46
CA PRO A 70 8.89 10.62 -3.22
C PRO A 70 7.64 9.74 -3.34
N ILE A 71 6.51 10.16 -2.79
CA ILE A 71 5.25 9.38 -2.81
C ILE A 71 4.82 9.08 -4.25
N LEU A 72 4.87 10.09 -5.13
CA LEU A 72 4.54 9.91 -6.54
C LEU A 72 5.49 8.93 -7.25
N GLN A 73 6.79 8.99 -6.95
CA GLN A 73 7.76 8.05 -7.54
C GLN A 73 7.50 6.59 -7.12
N TRP A 74 7.24 6.36 -5.82
CA TRP A 74 6.92 5.02 -5.32
C TRP A 74 5.64 4.50 -5.94
N ALA A 75 4.61 5.35 -6.04
CA ALA A 75 3.35 4.99 -6.69
C ALA A 75 3.52 4.65 -8.17
N ARG A 76 4.32 5.42 -8.95
CA ARG A 76 4.62 5.09 -10.36
C ARG A 76 5.35 3.75 -10.50
N ARG A 77 6.36 3.49 -9.67
CA ARG A 77 7.10 2.21 -9.70
C ARG A 77 6.19 1.04 -9.37
N PHE A 78 5.37 1.18 -8.34
CA PHE A 78 4.41 0.15 -7.96
C PHE A 78 3.35 -0.09 -9.05
N ALA A 79 2.82 0.98 -9.65
CA ALA A 79 1.89 0.88 -10.76
C ALA A 79 2.50 0.13 -11.96
N PHE A 80 3.76 0.42 -12.32
CA PHE A 80 4.47 -0.32 -13.37
C PHE A 80 4.59 -1.82 -13.05
N TYR A 81 4.98 -2.17 -11.82
CA TYR A 81 5.09 -3.58 -11.41
C TYR A 81 3.73 -4.30 -11.40
N SER A 82 2.68 -3.63 -10.92
CA SER A 82 1.32 -4.15 -10.89
C SER A 82 0.73 -4.34 -12.30
N ALA A 83 1.03 -3.43 -13.24
CA ALA A 83 0.52 -3.52 -14.60
C ALA A 83 1.13 -4.70 -15.36
N ARG A 84 2.40 -5.03 -15.09
CA ARG A 84 3.11 -6.13 -15.78
C ARG A 84 2.73 -7.52 -15.27
N TRP A 85 2.49 -7.66 -13.96
CA TRP A 85 2.06 -8.93 -13.36
C TRP A 85 1.07 -8.64 -12.23
N PRO A 86 -0.26 -8.72 -12.50
CA PRO A 86 -1.30 -8.34 -11.53
C PRO A 86 -1.20 -8.98 -10.14
N PRO A 87 -0.72 -10.23 -9.96
CA PRO A 87 -0.49 -10.81 -8.64
C PRO A 87 0.47 -10.03 -7.75
N VAL A 88 1.35 -9.19 -8.31
CA VAL A 88 2.24 -8.32 -7.54
C VAL A 88 1.44 -7.39 -6.62
N ALA A 89 0.31 -6.85 -7.09
CA ALA A 89 -0.54 -6.00 -6.26
C ALA A 89 -1.20 -6.77 -5.12
N VAL A 90 -1.58 -8.03 -5.35
CA VAL A 90 -2.15 -8.90 -4.31
C VAL A 90 -1.10 -9.19 -3.24
N TRP A 91 0.11 -9.58 -3.64
CA TRP A 91 1.20 -9.81 -2.69
C TRP A 91 1.56 -8.56 -1.90
N PHE A 92 1.58 -7.40 -2.54
CA PHE A 92 1.79 -6.13 -1.86
C PHE A 92 0.69 -5.82 -0.84
N LEU A 93 -0.58 -6.03 -1.20
CA LEU A 93 -1.71 -5.82 -0.30
C LEU A 93 -1.63 -6.75 0.92
N VAL A 94 -1.39 -8.05 0.69
CA VAL A 94 -1.24 -9.04 1.78
C VAL A 94 -0.07 -8.68 2.68
N LEU A 95 1.07 -8.31 2.08
CA LEU A 95 2.25 -7.90 2.84
C LEU A 95 1.94 -6.67 3.69
N LEU A 96 1.34 -5.64 3.11
CA LEU A 96 1.13 -4.34 3.75
C LEU A 96 -0.01 -4.35 4.79
N PHE A 97 -1.12 -5.03 4.52
CA PHE A 97 -2.31 -5.00 5.39
C PHE A 97 -2.39 -6.19 6.35
N VAL A 98 -1.73 -7.31 6.05
CA VAL A 98 -1.81 -8.52 6.88
C VAL A 98 -0.48 -8.82 7.54
N VAL A 99 0.59 -9.01 6.76
CA VAL A 99 1.88 -9.47 7.29
C VAL A 99 2.55 -8.41 8.15
N VAL A 100 2.62 -7.16 7.67
CA VAL A 100 3.25 -6.07 8.43
C VAL A 100 2.48 -5.80 9.73
N PRO A 101 1.18 -5.46 9.73
CA PRO A 101 0.45 -5.25 10.98
C PRO A 101 0.46 -6.48 11.89
N GLY A 102 0.34 -7.69 11.33
CA GLY A 102 0.37 -8.94 12.08
C GLY A 102 1.70 -9.21 12.76
N THR A 103 2.82 -8.92 12.09
CA THR A 103 4.17 -9.05 12.69
C THR A 103 4.40 -8.03 13.80
N PHE A 104 3.98 -6.77 13.62
CA PHE A 104 4.05 -5.75 14.68
C PHE A 104 3.18 -6.12 15.89
N LEU A 105 1.97 -6.61 15.65
CA LEU A 105 1.08 -7.07 16.71
C LEU A 105 1.67 -8.27 17.45
N GLY A 106 2.18 -9.27 16.73
CA GLY A 106 2.84 -10.44 17.29
C GLY A 106 4.06 -10.07 18.14
N LEU A 107 4.88 -9.13 17.68
CA LEU A 107 6.00 -8.59 18.47
C LEU A 107 5.51 -7.93 19.75
N THR A 108 4.47 -7.10 19.68
CA THR A 108 3.88 -6.44 20.86
C THR A 108 3.48 -7.45 21.93
N PHE A 109 2.83 -8.55 21.55
CA PHE A 109 2.45 -9.61 22.49
C PHE A 109 3.65 -10.36 23.07
N LEU A 110 4.69 -10.62 22.27
CA LEU A 110 5.92 -11.26 22.74
C LEU A 110 6.67 -10.40 23.76
N PHE A 111 6.69 -9.08 23.57
CA PHE A 111 7.33 -8.15 24.51
C PHE A 111 6.56 -7.95 25.83
N GLN A 112 5.26 -8.25 25.86
CA GLN A 112 4.44 -8.17 27.08
C GLN A 112 4.38 -9.47 27.88
N GLY A 113 4.96 -10.57 27.38
CA GLY A 113 4.95 -11.87 28.02
C GLY A 113 6.02 -12.06 29.10
N GLU A 114 6.17 -13.30 29.57
CA GLU A 114 7.23 -13.67 30.54
C GLU A 114 8.64 -13.54 29.94
N SER A 115 9.66 -13.69 30.78
CA SER A 115 11.07 -13.55 30.40
C SER A 115 11.45 -14.38 29.16
N VAL A 116 10.88 -15.58 28.99
CA VAL A 116 11.10 -16.42 27.81
C VAL A 116 10.50 -15.81 26.55
N ALA A 117 9.28 -15.26 26.62
CA ALA A 117 8.59 -14.64 25.48
C ALA A 117 9.31 -13.36 25.00
N ILE A 118 9.86 -12.58 25.94
CA ILE A 118 10.65 -11.39 25.63
C ILE A 118 11.91 -11.78 24.82
N VAL A 119 12.60 -12.85 25.20
CA VAL A 119 13.78 -13.34 24.46
C VAL A 119 13.38 -13.73 23.03
N PHE A 120 12.27 -14.45 22.84
CA PHE A 120 11.76 -14.76 21.50
C PHE A 120 11.36 -13.51 20.70
N GLY A 121 10.78 -12.50 21.36
CA GLY A 121 10.44 -11.22 20.76
C GLY A 121 11.68 -10.48 20.23
N VAL A 122 12.73 -10.40 21.05
CA VAL A 122 14.01 -9.78 20.65
C VAL A 122 14.64 -10.53 19.48
N VAL A 123 14.69 -11.87 19.53
CA VAL A 123 15.24 -12.68 18.43
C VAL A 123 14.46 -12.44 17.13
N THR A 124 13.12 -12.46 17.20
CA THR A 124 12.27 -12.24 16.03
C THR A 124 12.47 -10.84 15.45
N ALA A 125 12.58 -9.81 16.30
CA ALA A 125 12.86 -8.46 15.88
C ALA A 125 14.23 -8.33 15.19
N VAL A 126 15.29 -8.93 15.76
CA VAL A 126 16.64 -8.93 15.17
C VAL A 126 16.65 -9.63 13.81
N VAL A 127 15.98 -10.77 13.69
CA VAL A 127 15.86 -11.49 12.41
C VAL A 127 15.13 -10.66 11.36
N LEU A 128 14.04 -9.98 11.75
CA LEU A 128 13.31 -9.09 10.84
C LEU A 128 14.19 -7.93 10.36
N VAL A 129 14.93 -7.29 11.28
CA VAL A 129 15.86 -6.20 10.91
C VAL A 129 16.96 -6.72 9.98
N ALA A 130 17.57 -7.87 10.30
CA ALA A 130 18.58 -8.48 9.45
C ALA A 130 18.04 -8.86 8.07
N ALA A 131 16.81 -9.38 7.98
CA ALA A 131 16.14 -9.70 6.72
C ALA A 131 15.88 -8.44 5.88
N VAL A 132 15.41 -7.35 6.50
CA VAL A 132 15.19 -6.06 5.80
C VAL A 132 16.52 -5.47 5.31
N LEU A 133 17.56 -5.47 6.15
CA LEU A 133 18.88 -4.98 5.77
C LEU A 133 19.53 -5.84 4.68
N GLY A 134 19.39 -7.16 4.78
CA GLY A 134 19.86 -8.12 3.78
C GLY A 134 19.15 -7.95 2.44
N PHE A 135 17.82 -7.77 2.46
CA PHE A 135 17.03 -7.47 1.28
C PHE A 135 17.44 -6.14 0.64
N TYR A 136 17.58 -5.08 1.46
CA TYR A 136 18.04 -3.78 1.00
C TYR A 136 19.41 -3.87 0.33
N TRP A 137 20.37 -4.55 0.97
CA TRP A 137 21.71 -4.74 0.44
C TRP A 137 21.71 -5.56 -0.85
N TRP A 138 20.94 -6.66 -0.91
CA TRP A 138 20.79 -7.48 -2.10
C TRP A 138 20.19 -6.67 -3.27
N TYR A 139 19.14 -5.90 -2.99
CA TYR A 139 18.42 -5.11 -3.98
C TYR A 139 19.31 -3.98 -4.55
N PHE A 140 19.99 -3.22 -3.70
CA PHE A 140 20.76 -2.04 -4.12
C PHE A 140 22.22 -2.34 -4.50
N LYS A 141 22.94 -3.21 -3.77
CA LYS A 141 24.38 -3.45 -3.96
C LYS A 141 24.72 -4.72 -4.74
N LYS A 142 23.91 -5.78 -4.68
CA LYS A 142 24.22 -7.09 -5.31
C LYS A 142 23.52 -7.32 -6.67
N GLY A 143 22.97 -6.25 -7.26
CA GLY A 143 22.26 -6.34 -8.55
C GLY A 143 20.89 -7.04 -8.47
N GLY A 144 20.30 -7.19 -7.27
CA GLY A 144 18.98 -7.79 -7.08
C GLY A 144 17.88 -7.09 -7.88
N ARG A 145 18.00 -5.77 -8.09
CA ARG A 145 17.15 -5.01 -9.01
C ARG A 145 17.07 -5.63 -10.40
N ALA A 146 18.22 -5.88 -11.05
CA ALA A 146 18.24 -6.42 -12.41
C ALA A 146 17.59 -7.80 -12.48
N LYS A 147 17.86 -8.66 -11.49
CA LYS A 147 17.24 -9.99 -11.39
C LYS A 147 15.73 -9.92 -11.17
N TRP A 148 15.28 -8.98 -10.34
CA TRP A 148 13.86 -8.75 -10.09
C TRP A 148 13.12 -8.29 -11.34
N HIS A 149 13.70 -7.33 -12.07
CA HIS A 149 13.13 -6.85 -13.34
C HIS A 149 13.06 -7.98 -14.38
N ALA A 150 14.13 -8.76 -14.56
CA ALA A 150 14.14 -9.90 -15.47
C ALA A 150 13.11 -10.98 -15.10
N PHE A 151 12.94 -11.26 -13.80
CA PHE A 151 11.91 -12.19 -13.32
C PHE A 151 10.50 -11.69 -13.61
N LEU A 152 10.24 -10.40 -13.35
CA LEU A 152 8.94 -9.78 -13.61
C LEU A 152 8.59 -9.78 -15.11
N GLU A 153 9.56 -9.50 -15.98
CA GLU A 153 9.37 -9.55 -17.42
C GLU A 153 9.00 -10.97 -17.88
N ALA A 154 9.77 -11.98 -17.47
CA ALA A 154 9.49 -13.38 -17.82
C ALA A 154 8.11 -13.86 -17.34
N LYS A 155 7.69 -13.46 -16.13
CA LYS A 155 6.37 -13.81 -15.60
C LYS A 155 5.24 -13.02 -16.26
N GLY A 156 5.46 -11.75 -16.59
CA GLY A 156 4.52 -10.92 -17.33
C GLY A 156 4.24 -11.48 -18.73
N ASP A 157 5.29 -11.83 -19.47
CA ASP A 157 5.15 -12.41 -20.81
C ASP A 157 4.40 -13.74 -20.79
N ALA A 158 4.71 -14.63 -19.83
CA ALA A 158 4.00 -15.89 -19.65
C ALA A 158 2.52 -15.68 -19.27
N TYR A 159 2.20 -14.64 -18.51
CA TYR A 159 0.83 -14.30 -18.13
C TYR A 159 0.01 -13.81 -19.32
N HIS A 160 0.54 -12.84 -20.08
CA HIS A 160 -0.15 -12.32 -21.28
C HIS A 160 -0.30 -13.37 -22.38
N ALA A 161 0.69 -14.26 -22.55
CA ALA A 161 0.59 -15.39 -23.49
C ALA A 161 -0.56 -16.35 -23.12
N ARG A 162 -0.76 -16.61 -21.82
CA ARG A 162 -1.87 -17.45 -21.34
C ARG A 162 -3.23 -16.76 -21.50
N GLU A 163 -3.32 -15.46 -21.25
CA GLU A 163 -4.55 -14.69 -21.51
C GLU A 163 -4.90 -14.65 -23.00
N ALA A 164 -3.91 -14.42 -23.87
CA ALA A 164 -4.12 -14.44 -25.31
C ALA A 164 -4.60 -15.81 -25.82
N ALA A 165 -4.00 -16.91 -25.33
CA ALA A 165 -4.43 -18.26 -25.67
C ALA A 165 -5.86 -18.57 -25.18
N LYS A 166 -6.22 -18.10 -23.98
CA LYS A 166 -7.57 -18.27 -23.42
C LYS A 166 -8.62 -17.47 -24.19
N ASN A 167 -8.30 -16.25 -24.60
CA ASN A 167 -9.21 -15.38 -25.35
C ASN A 167 -9.36 -15.84 -26.81
N GLY A 168 -8.31 -16.37 -27.44
CA GLY A 168 -8.39 -17.01 -28.76
C GLY A 168 -9.29 -18.25 -28.74
N ALA A 169 -9.07 -19.15 -27.78
CA ALA A 169 -9.92 -20.34 -27.63
C ALA A 169 -11.39 -20.01 -27.31
N ALA A 170 -11.66 -18.91 -26.61
CA ALA A 170 -13.03 -18.45 -26.35
C ALA A 170 -13.72 -17.88 -27.60
N ASN A 171 -12.96 -17.33 -28.56
CA ASN A 171 -13.48 -16.75 -29.80
C ASN A 171 -13.72 -17.81 -30.89
N ASP A 172 -13.04 -18.96 -30.83
CA ASP A 172 -13.22 -20.09 -31.75
C ASP A 172 -14.47 -20.95 -31.43
N HIS A 173 -15.16 -20.65 -30.33
CA HIS A 173 -16.39 -21.32 -29.87
C HIS A 173 -17.67 -20.47 -30.05
N VAL A 174 -17.58 -19.36 -30.78
CA VAL A 174 -18.71 -18.49 -31.16
C VAL A 174 -18.87 -18.53 -32.67
#